data_AF-A0ABD8B380-F1
#
_entry.id   AF-A0ABD8B380-F1
#
_cell.length_a   1.000
_cell.length_b   1.000
_cell.length_c   1.000
_cell.angle_alpha   90.00
_cell.angle_beta   90.00
_cell.angle_gamma   90.00
#
_symmetry.space_group_name_H-M   'P 1'
#
loop_
_entity.id
_entity.type
_entity.pdbx_description
1 polymer ?
#
loop_
_entity_poly.entity_id
_entity_poly.type
_entity_poly.pdbx_seq_one_letter_code
_entity_poly.pdbx_strand_id
1 'polypeptide(L)'
;MEDWRLSKAEYDILLSYIGCGDILNADILVFGNEEGTGGYTVTENVKARTRLITTDESSDVRNYCIEANNWREGFYYPDFEGLFTGYEKKHSKGFTKGVFNAAIARLCLAHERNSQSNWFEGSPNTDEFCVIKEYIGDKLYKPKTEGIQTALIDWRPLPRSTERKWYPNEYGAVALSPEDKPNQGNPYLAAFNKPKGRFKPQKYSTSSFSDFKEDTNLRARIIKNALTKSRAQILLGIGGAAGFKKDALELMFGKNLFSSIPFSCDMRNSKGQLQKAFKAEISLDNRVLYIFLIPFPSAGLGFISQENALGMLAELSDKYLKPILMNKN
;
A
#
# COMPACT_ATOMS: atom_id res chain seq x y z
N MET A 1 3.79 -30.68 4.67
CA MET A 1 3.99 -29.31 4.18
C MET A 1 5.43 -29.22 3.72
N GLU A 2 5.67 -28.79 2.48
CA GLU A 2 7.04 -28.52 2.00
C GLU A 2 7.69 -27.45 2.87
N ASP A 3 8.93 -27.68 3.31
CA ASP A 3 9.77 -26.67 3.96
C ASP A 3 10.33 -25.73 2.87
N TRP A 4 9.46 -24.85 2.37
CA TRP A 4 9.83 -23.85 1.36
C TRP A 4 10.40 -22.60 2.03
N ARG A 5 11.51 -22.10 1.47
CA ARG A 5 12.18 -20.87 1.91
C ARG A 5 12.38 -19.95 0.72
N LEU A 6 12.22 -18.64 0.95
CA LEU A 6 12.42 -17.64 -0.10
C LEU A 6 13.87 -17.66 -0.59
N SER A 7 14.05 -17.90 -1.88
CA SER A 7 15.36 -17.82 -2.54
C SER A 7 15.75 -16.38 -2.86
N LYS A 8 17.04 -16.14 -3.13
CA LYS A 8 17.55 -14.82 -3.53
C LYS A 8 16.93 -14.33 -4.85
N ALA A 9 16.75 -15.22 -5.82
CA ALA A 9 16.13 -14.87 -7.10
C ALA A 9 14.66 -14.43 -6.92
N GLU A 10 13.87 -15.15 -6.12
CA GLU A 10 12.49 -14.77 -5.81
C GLU A 10 12.44 -13.46 -5.02
N TYR A 11 13.37 -13.25 -4.08
CA TYR A 11 13.49 -11.99 -3.35
C TYR A 11 13.77 -10.80 -4.28
N ASP A 12 14.67 -10.93 -5.25
CA ASP A 12 15.00 -9.87 -6.20
C ASP A 12 13.80 -9.55 -7.13
N ILE A 13 12.98 -10.54 -7.45
CA ILE A 13 11.70 -10.33 -8.14
C ILE A 13 10.75 -9.53 -7.25
N LEU A 14 10.55 -9.94 -6.00
CA LEU A 14 9.67 -9.24 -5.05
C LEU A 14 10.14 -7.80 -4.79
N LEU A 15 11.46 -7.55 -4.74
CA LEU A 15 12.04 -6.21 -4.67
C LEU A 15 11.63 -5.32 -5.83
N SER A 16 11.30 -5.90 -6.98
CA SER A 16 10.88 -5.14 -8.17
C SER A 16 9.36 -5.05 -8.29
N TYR A 17 8.60 -5.91 -7.60
CA TYR A 17 7.14 -5.88 -7.62
C TYR A 17 6.60 -4.74 -6.75
N ILE A 18 5.89 -3.78 -7.35
CA ILE A 18 5.45 -2.58 -6.64
C ILE A 18 4.03 -2.62 -6.11
N GLY A 19 3.15 -3.47 -6.65
CA GLY A 19 1.76 -3.56 -6.18
C GLY A 19 0.79 -4.00 -7.28
N CYS A 20 -0.49 -3.64 -7.12
CA CYS A 20 -1.58 -4.12 -7.95
C CYS A 20 -2.55 -3.02 -8.41
N GLY A 21 -3.32 -3.31 -9.45
CA GLY A 21 -4.20 -2.36 -10.13
C GLY A 21 -3.50 -1.61 -11.26
N ASP A 22 -4.25 -0.81 -12.02
CA ASP A 22 -3.70 -0.05 -13.14
C ASP A 22 -2.94 1.20 -12.66
N ILE A 23 -1.68 1.01 -12.26
CA ILE A 23 -0.84 2.06 -11.67
C ILE A 23 -0.65 3.25 -12.61
N LEU A 24 -0.47 3.01 -13.91
CA LEU A 24 -0.15 4.07 -14.86
C LEU A 24 -1.38 4.97 -15.15
N ASN A 25 -2.59 4.40 -15.12
CA ASN A 25 -3.82 5.12 -15.39
C ASN A 25 -4.66 5.44 -14.14
N ALA A 26 -4.14 5.18 -12.93
CA ALA A 26 -4.84 5.52 -11.70
C ALA A 26 -5.11 7.02 -11.57
N ASP A 27 -6.25 7.36 -10.97
CA ASP A 27 -6.54 8.71 -10.46
C ASP A 27 -5.96 8.89 -9.06
N ILE A 28 -6.08 7.84 -8.24
CA ILE A 28 -5.57 7.77 -6.88
C ILE A 28 -4.66 6.55 -6.74
N LEU A 29 -3.39 6.79 -6.41
CA LEU A 29 -2.50 5.75 -5.93
C LEU A 29 -2.62 5.65 -4.41
N VAL A 30 -2.75 4.43 -3.92
CA VAL A 30 -2.76 4.15 -2.49
C VAL A 30 -1.39 3.66 -2.09
N PHE A 31 -0.75 4.33 -1.12
CA PHE A 31 0.56 3.94 -0.62
C PHE A 31 0.40 3.01 0.58
N GLY A 32 0.64 1.72 0.36
CA GLY A 32 0.56 0.66 1.35
C GLY A 32 1.87 0.42 2.10
N ASN A 33 1.81 -0.53 3.02
CA ASN A 33 2.96 -0.93 3.83
C ASN A 33 3.73 -2.05 3.17
N GLU A 34 3.00 -3.13 2.95
CA GLU A 34 3.35 -4.38 2.32
C GLU A 34 2.03 -5.04 1.96
N GLU A 35 2.04 -5.90 0.95
CA GLU A 35 0.81 -6.53 0.52
C GLU A 35 0.33 -7.56 1.55
N GLY A 36 -0.95 -7.47 1.89
CA GLY A 36 -1.61 -8.50 2.69
C GLY A 36 -1.63 -9.83 1.94
N THR A 37 -1.54 -10.96 2.63
CA THR A 37 -1.57 -12.27 1.93
C THR A 37 -2.95 -12.62 1.35
N GLY A 38 -3.99 -11.82 1.59
CA GLY A 38 -5.30 -11.97 0.94
C GLY A 38 -6.07 -13.25 1.26
N GLY A 39 -5.64 -14.00 2.28
CA GLY A 39 -6.16 -15.34 2.59
C GLY A 39 -5.41 -16.48 1.91
N TYR A 40 -4.32 -16.17 1.20
CA TYR A 40 -3.33 -17.13 0.72
C TYR A 40 -2.14 -17.20 1.70
N THR A 41 -1.26 -18.18 1.52
CA THR A 41 0.02 -18.30 2.24
C THR A 41 1.07 -17.34 1.69
N VAL A 42 2.14 -17.16 2.45
CA VAL A 42 3.35 -16.46 1.98
C VAL A 42 3.90 -17.13 0.73
N THR A 43 4.06 -18.46 0.74
CA THR A 43 4.57 -19.22 -0.41
C THR A 43 3.74 -19.02 -1.68
N GLU A 44 2.42 -19.09 -1.59
CA GLU A 44 1.53 -18.86 -2.74
C GLU A 44 1.66 -17.43 -3.27
N ASN A 45 1.77 -16.44 -2.37
CA ASN A 45 2.02 -15.05 -2.76
C ASN A 45 3.36 -14.89 -3.50
N VAL A 46 4.44 -15.50 -3.01
CA VAL A 46 5.73 -15.41 -3.68
C VAL A 46 5.70 -16.12 -5.03
N LYS A 47 5.17 -17.35 -5.09
CA LYS A 47 5.07 -18.12 -6.33
C LYS A 47 4.24 -17.40 -7.39
N ALA A 48 3.11 -16.79 -7.02
CA ALA A 48 2.28 -16.05 -7.96
C ALA A 48 3.03 -14.88 -8.63
N ARG A 49 3.75 -14.07 -7.84
CA ARG A 49 4.52 -12.92 -8.37
C ARG A 49 5.77 -13.31 -9.13
N THR A 50 6.37 -14.44 -8.79
CA THR A 50 7.59 -14.91 -9.47
C THR A 50 7.27 -15.57 -10.79
N ARG A 51 6.14 -16.29 -10.89
CA ARG A 51 5.66 -16.90 -12.13
C ARG A 51 5.41 -15.88 -13.24
N LEU A 52 4.99 -14.67 -12.88
CA LEU A 52 4.89 -13.51 -13.78
C LEU A 52 6.20 -13.25 -14.56
N ILE A 53 7.36 -13.61 -14.00
CA ILE A 53 8.67 -13.32 -14.61
C ILE A 53 9.34 -14.59 -15.16
N THR A 54 9.09 -15.74 -14.54
CA THR A 54 9.88 -16.96 -14.79
C THR A 54 9.28 -17.92 -15.81
N THR A 55 8.02 -17.76 -16.21
CA THR A 55 7.41 -18.61 -17.26
C THR A 55 7.43 -17.93 -18.63
N ASP A 56 7.97 -18.62 -19.64
CA ASP A 56 8.05 -18.15 -21.04
C ASP A 56 6.67 -17.82 -21.65
N GLU A 57 5.57 -18.32 -21.08
CA GLU A 57 4.20 -18.02 -21.52
C GLU A 57 3.68 -16.64 -21.06
N SER A 58 4.41 -15.91 -20.22
CA SER A 58 4.01 -14.59 -19.70
C SER A 58 4.41 -13.44 -20.64
N SER A 59 3.92 -13.48 -21.88
CA SER A 59 3.97 -12.32 -22.78
C SER A 59 3.34 -11.05 -22.18
N ASP A 60 2.49 -11.19 -21.16
CA ASP A 60 1.74 -10.11 -20.53
C ASP A 60 2.52 -9.25 -19.52
N VAL A 61 3.57 -9.76 -18.86
CA VAL A 61 4.20 -8.99 -17.77
C VAL A 61 5.06 -7.85 -18.29
N ARG A 62 5.53 -7.95 -19.54
CA ARG A 62 6.11 -6.83 -20.28
C ARG A 62 5.14 -5.65 -20.41
N ASN A 63 3.83 -5.90 -20.43
CA ASN A 63 2.79 -4.86 -20.48
C ASN A 63 2.56 -4.18 -19.12
N TYR A 64 3.01 -4.79 -18.03
CA TYR A 64 2.80 -4.29 -16.66
C TYR A 64 4.10 -3.87 -15.97
N CYS A 65 5.12 -3.52 -16.75
CA CYS A 65 6.34 -2.89 -16.28
C CYS A 65 6.23 -1.37 -16.33
N ILE A 66 6.80 -0.67 -15.36
CA ILE A 66 6.90 0.80 -15.34
C ILE A 66 7.84 1.30 -16.46
N GLU A 67 8.91 0.54 -16.69
CA GLU A 67 9.77 0.69 -17.86
C GLU A 67 9.47 -0.44 -18.84
N ALA A 68 9.18 -0.09 -20.09
CA ALA A 68 8.84 -1.07 -21.11
C ALA A 68 9.92 -2.18 -21.19
N ASN A 69 9.48 -3.43 -21.07
CA ASN A 69 10.34 -4.62 -21.09
C ASN A 69 11.40 -4.71 -19.97
N ASN A 70 11.28 -3.93 -18.89
CA ASN A 70 12.25 -3.96 -17.80
C ASN A 70 11.55 -4.05 -16.43
N TRP A 71 11.20 -5.28 -16.05
CA TRP A 71 10.55 -5.57 -14.77
C TRP A 71 11.41 -5.20 -13.56
N ARG A 72 12.74 -5.20 -13.70
CA ARG A 72 13.68 -4.86 -12.61
C ARG A 72 13.57 -3.41 -12.17
N GLU A 73 13.01 -2.56 -13.03
CA GLU A 73 12.74 -1.14 -12.76
C GLU A 73 11.31 -0.89 -12.26
N GLY A 74 10.61 -1.95 -11.86
CA GLY A 74 9.26 -1.89 -11.32
C GLY A 74 8.27 -2.61 -12.23
N PHE A 75 7.50 -3.52 -11.65
CA PHE A 75 6.36 -4.14 -12.30
C PHE A 75 5.20 -4.34 -11.33
N TYR A 76 4.00 -4.44 -11.88
CA TYR A 76 2.75 -4.60 -11.14
C TYR A 76 1.87 -5.62 -11.83
N TYR A 77 0.73 -5.94 -11.21
CA TYR A 77 -0.29 -6.75 -11.85
C TYR A 77 -1.66 -6.07 -11.75
N PRO A 78 -2.38 -5.86 -12.87
CA PRO A 78 -3.59 -5.06 -12.86
C PRO A 78 -4.77 -5.74 -12.16
N ASP A 79 -4.80 -7.08 -12.09
CA ASP A 79 -5.90 -7.83 -11.47
C ASP A 79 -5.43 -8.76 -10.35
N PHE A 80 -5.57 -8.32 -9.10
CA PHE A 80 -5.14 -9.10 -7.95
C PHE A 80 -5.74 -10.52 -7.91
N GLU A 81 -7.00 -10.72 -8.28
CA GLU A 81 -7.60 -12.07 -8.21
C GLU A 81 -7.04 -12.97 -9.33
N GLY A 82 -6.85 -12.40 -10.54
CA GLY A 82 -6.19 -13.08 -11.65
C GLY A 82 -4.78 -13.60 -11.32
N LEU A 83 -4.02 -12.88 -10.48
CA LEU A 83 -2.67 -13.25 -10.01
C LEU A 83 -2.65 -14.63 -9.32
N PHE A 84 -3.75 -15.03 -8.68
CA PHE A 84 -3.86 -16.28 -7.93
C PHE A 84 -4.64 -17.37 -8.67
N THR A 85 -4.83 -17.22 -9.99
CA THR A 85 -5.50 -18.26 -10.80
C THR A 85 -4.78 -19.60 -10.66
N GLY A 86 -5.51 -20.64 -10.22
CA GLY A 86 -4.95 -21.96 -9.93
C GLY A 86 -4.51 -22.20 -8.48
N TYR A 87 -4.65 -21.21 -7.59
CA TYR A 87 -4.45 -21.37 -6.15
C TYR A 87 -5.78 -21.45 -5.39
N GLU A 88 -5.84 -22.30 -4.38
CA GLU A 88 -7.00 -22.39 -3.50
C GLU A 88 -6.94 -21.33 -2.40
N LYS A 89 -8.00 -20.50 -2.32
CA LYS A 89 -8.13 -19.50 -1.26
C LYS A 89 -8.43 -20.19 0.07
N LYS A 90 -7.46 -20.18 1.00
CA LYS A 90 -7.58 -20.88 2.30
C LYS A 90 -8.65 -20.30 3.23
N HIS A 91 -9.10 -19.08 2.96
CA HIS A 91 -10.20 -18.45 3.68
C HIS A 91 -11.34 -18.13 2.71
N SER A 92 -12.33 -19.04 2.65
CA SER A 92 -13.59 -18.82 1.96
C SER A 92 -14.46 -17.85 2.77
N LYS A 93 -14.44 -16.58 2.38
CA LYS A 93 -15.60 -15.66 2.35
C LYS A 93 -15.12 -14.33 1.79
N GLY A 94 -15.69 -13.96 0.65
CA GLY A 94 -15.54 -12.64 0.04
C GLY A 94 -15.81 -11.57 1.08
N PHE A 95 -14.74 -10.89 1.46
CA PHE A 95 -14.63 -9.59 2.11
C PHE A 95 -13.36 -9.60 2.97
N THR A 96 -12.30 -8.94 2.50
CA THR A 96 -11.24 -8.48 3.39
C THR A 96 -11.86 -7.50 4.38
N LYS A 97 -12.11 -7.96 5.62
CA LYS A 97 -12.66 -7.20 6.78
C LYS A 97 -11.78 -6.02 7.24
N GLY A 98 -11.06 -5.39 6.33
CA GLY A 98 -10.10 -4.34 6.62
C GLY A 98 -10.74 -2.96 6.54
N VAL A 99 -10.60 -2.18 7.62
CA VAL A 99 -10.93 -0.74 7.65
C VAL A 99 -10.20 0.04 6.55
N PHE A 100 -9.01 -0.43 6.13
CA PHE A 100 -8.21 0.17 5.07
C PHE A 100 -8.95 0.23 3.71
N ASN A 101 -9.38 -0.91 3.18
CA ASN A 101 -10.10 -0.95 1.88
C ASN A 101 -11.46 -0.26 1.97
N ALA A 102 -12.15 -0.36 3.11
CA ALA A 102 -13.41 0.34 3.34
C ALA A 102 -13.25 1.87 3.30
N ALA A 103 -12.19 2.42 3.89
CA ALA A 103 -11.91 3.85 3.83
C ALA A 103 -11.68 4.33 2.39
N ILE A 104 -10.92 3.57 1.62
CA ILE A 104 -10.58 3.93 0.24
C ILE A 104 -11.81 3.81 -0.66
N ALA A 105 -12.60 2.74 -0.51
CA ALA A 105 -13.86 2.58 -1.23
C ALA A 105 -14.83 3.73 -0.94
N ARG A 106 -14.97 4.17 0.33
CA ARG A 106 -15.80 5.33 0.70
C ARG A 106 -15.34 6.61 0.00
N LEU A 107 -14.03 6.89 -0.02
CA LEU A 107 -13.47 8.05 -0.72
C LEU A 107 -13.73 7.99 -2.23
N CYS A 108 -13.60 6.81 -2.85
CA CYS A 108 -13.88 6.67 -4.28
C CYS A 108 -15.36 6.88 -4.58
N LEU A 109 -16.24 6.19 -3.84
CA LEU A 109 -17.69 6.26 -3.98
C LEU A 109 -18.22 7.69 -3.84
N ALA A 110 -17.65 8.48 -2.91
CA ALA A 110 -18.00 9.90 -2.72
C ALA A 110 -17.66 10.80 -3.91
N HIS A 111 -16.86 10.31 -4.85
CA HIS A 111 -16.42 11.04 -6.03
C HIS A 111 -16.85 10.37 -7.34
N GLU A 112 -17.70 9.34 -7.28
CA GLU A 112 -18.34 8.81 -8.48
C GLU A 112 -19.43 9.79 -8.97
N ARG A 113 -19.62 9.89 -10.30
CA ARG A 113 -20.48 10.91 -10.95
C ARG A 113 -21.93 10.94 -10.44
N ASN A 114 -22.45 9.82 -9.95
CA ASN A 114 -23.83 9.68 -9.45
C ASN A 114 -23.88 9.45 -7.93
N SER A 115 -22.90 9.93 -7.18
CA SER A 115 -22.88 9.80 -5.72
C SER A 115 -24.03 10.60 -5.09
N GLN A 116 -25.04 9.89 -4.56
CA GLN A 116 -26.19 10.48 -3.85
C GLN A 116 -26.21 10.15 -2.34
N SER A 117 -25.44 9.16 -1.91
CA SER A 117 -25.40 8.69 -0.52
C SER A 117 -24.32 9.40 0.30
N ASN A 118 -24.53 9.49 1.62
CA ASN A 118 -23.47 9.89 2.53
C ASN A 118 -22.55 8.70 2.86
N TRP A 119 -21.48 8.54 2.09
CA TRP A 119 -20.50 7.47 2.27
C TRP A 119 -19.64 7.60 3.53
N PHE A 120 -19.84 8.62 4.35
CA PHE A 120 -19.14 8.80 5.62
C PHE A 120 -20.07 8.69 6.82
N GLU A 121 -21.27 8.17 6.61
CA GLU A 121 -22.19 7.75 7.65
C GLU A 121 -22.34 6.23 7.65
N GLY A 122 -22.87 5.67 8.75
CA GLY A 122 -23.41 4.31 8.76
C GLY A 122 -22.80 3.30 9.73
N SER A 123 -23.68 2.44 10.22
CA SER A 123 -23.42 1.19 10.93
C SER A 123 -23.15 0.05 9.90
N PRO A 124 -22.47 -1.05 10.25
CA PRO A 124 -22.16 -2.16 9.33
C PRO A 124 -23.37 -2.89 8.68
N ASN A 125 -24.60 -2.49 9.00
CA ASN A 125 -25.84 -3.16 8.57
C ASN A 125 -26.73 -2.28 7.65
N THR A 126 -26.19 -1.22 7.07
CA THR A 126 -26.93 -0.38 6.13
C THR A 126 -26.61 -0.76 4.67
N ASP A 127 -27.49 -0.40 3.75
CA ASP A 127 -27.34 -0.69 2.31
C ASP A 127 -26.02 -0.13 1.75
N GLU A 128 -25.58 1.03 2.25
CA GLU A 128 -24.30 1.63 1.86
C GLU A 128 -23.10 0.73 2.19
N PHE A 129 -23.16 -0.04 3.29
CA PHE A 129 -22.09 -0.97 3.63
C PHE A 129 -22.05 -2.18 2.69
N CYS A 130 -23.19 -2.62 2.17
CA CYS A 130 -23.24 -3.62 1.10
C CYS A 130 -22.60 -3.08 -0.18
N VAL A 131 -22.92 -1.85 -0.58
CA VAL A 131 -22.29 -1.20 -1.74
C VAL A 131 -20.78 -1.04 -1.57
N ILE A 132 -20.30 -0.68 -0.37
CA ILE A 132 -18.86 -0.62 -0.09
C ILE A 132 -18.20 -1.99 -0.25
N LYS A 133 -18.83 -3.06 0.23
CA LYS A 133 -18.31 -4.43 0.08
C LYS A 133 -18.21 -4.84 -1.38
N GLU A 134 -19.28 -4.60 -2.14
CA GLU A 134 -19.33 -4.88 -3.58
C GLU A 134 -18.26 -4.08 -4.32
N TYR A 135 -18.12 -2.78 -4.02
CA TYR A 135 -17.09 -1.94 -4.62
C TYR A 135 -15.68 -2.48 -4.35
N ILE A 136 -15.40 -2.94 -3.12
CA ILE A 136 -14.11 -3.56 -2.78
C ILE A 136 -13.88 -4.85 -3.58
N GLY A 137 -14.90 -5.69 -3.71
CA GLY A 137 -14.80 -6.96 -4.41
C GLY A 137 -14.63 -6.78 -5.92
N ASP A 138 -15.36 -5.83 -6.51
CA ASP A 138 -15.57 -5.79 -7.95
C ASP A 138 -14.85 -4.63 -8.65
N LYS A 139 -14.48 -3.57 -7.93
CA LYS A 139 -14.00 -2.31 -8.54
C LYS A 139 -12.71 -1.75 -7.94
N LEU A 140 -12.40 -2.02 -6.68
CA LEU A 140 -11.22 -1.46 -6.02
C LEU A 140 -9.94 -2.14 -6.54
N TYR A 141 -8.97 -1.35 -7.00
CA TYR A 141 -7.71 -1.83 -7.60
C TYR A 141 -7.88 -2.72 -8.83
N LYS A 142 -9.03 -2.63 -9.50
CA LYS A 142 -9.28 -3.33 -10.77
C LYS A 142 -9.37 -2.30 -11.91
N PRO A 143 -8.94 -2.64 -13.12
CA PRO A 143 -9.11 -1.76 -14.28
C PRO A 143 -10.60 -1.47 -14.50
N LYS A 144 -10.94 -0.21 -14.74
CA LYS A 144 -12.30 0.22 -15.06
C LYS A 144 -12.29 1.27 -16.16
N THR A 145 -13.35 1.32 -16.96
CA THR A 145 -13.52 2.30 -18.04
C THR A 145 -14.13 3.61 -17.57
N GLU A 146 -14.84 3.58 -16.44
CA GLU A 146 -15.54 4.75 -15.88
C GLU A 146 -15.37 4.81 -14.36
N GLY A 147 -15.38 6.04 -13.83
CA GLY A 147 -15.25 6.32 -12.40
C GLY A 147 -13.81 6.56 -11.95
N ILE A 148 -13.58 6.50 -10.65
CA ILE A 148 -12.26 6.76 -10.06
C ILE A 148 -11.38 5.52 -10.16
N GLN A 149 -10.33 5.53 -11.00
CA GLN A 149 -9.36 4.44 -11.07
C GLN A 149 -8.42 4.49 -9.86
N THR A 150 -8.26 3.35 -9.18
CA THR A 150 -7.30 3.20 -8.08
C THR A 150 -6.29 2.11 -8.36
N ALA A 151 -5.11 2.24 -7.76
CA ALA A 151 -4.11 1.19 -7.69
C ALA A 151 -3.36 1.27 -6.35
N LEU A 152 -2.81 0.14 -5.90
CA LEU A 152 -2.04 0.00 -4.68
C LEU A 152 -0.55 -0.08 -5.01
N ILE A 153 0.26 0.70 -4.30
CA ILE A 153 1.72 0.60 -4.33
C ILE A 153 2.22 0.33 -2.92
N ASP A 154 2.99 -0.72 -2.74
CA ASP A 154 3.53 -1.12 -1.45
C ASP A 154 5.01 -0.78 -1.30
N TRP A 155 5.36 -0.26 -0.12
CA TRP A 155 6.74 0.07 0.21
C TRP A 155 7.62 -1.18 0.37
N ARG A 156 7.21 -2.09 1.27
CA ARG A 156 7.95 -3.33 1.57
C ARG A 156 7.59 -4.43 0.56
N PRO A 157 8.60 -5.13 0.01
CA PRO A 157 8.39 -6.14 -1.02
C PRO A 157 7.85 -7.49 -0.51
N LEU A 158 7.95 -7.76 0.80
CA LEU A 158 7.62 -9.08 1.35
C LEU A 158 6.17 -9.14 1.85
N PRO A 159 5.27 -9.92 1.20
CA PRO A 159 3.88 -10.01 1.62
C PRO A 159 3.75 -10.65 3.00
N ARG A 160 2.86 -10.10 3.84
CA ARG A 160 2.58 -10.63 5.19
C ARG A 160 1.11 -10.51 5.52
N SER A 161 0.55 -11.47 6.25
CA SER A 161 -0.86 -11.38 6.65
C SER A 161 -1.11 -10.28 7.69
N THR A 162 -0.07 -9.94 8.46
CA THR A 162 -0.11 -8.89 9.48
C THR A 162 1.30 -8.41 9.84
N GLU A 163 1.42 -7.14 10.23
CA GLU A 163 2.69 -6.57 10.71
C GLU A 163 3.20 -7.21 12.01
N ARG A 164 2.32 -7.90 12.74
CA ARG A 164 2.63 -8.52 14.04
C ARG A 164 3.35 -9.86 13.92
N LYS A 165 3.41 -10.45 12.72
CA LYS A 165 4.01 -11.76 12.50
C LYS A 165 5.20 -11.64 11.56
N TRP A 166 6.27 -12.33 11.90
CA TRP A 166 7.34 -12.70 10.98
C TRP A 166 7.20 -14.18 10.67
N TYR A 167 7.62 -14.58 9.48
CA TYR A 167 7.49 -15.96 8.99
C TYR A 167 8.89 -16.57 8.99
N PRO A 168 9.37 -17.12 10.13
CA PRO A 168 10.76 -17.55 10.27
C PRO A 168 11.13 -18.70 9.34
N ASN A 169 10.16 -19.55 8.97
CA ASN A 169 10.42 -20.63 8.01
C ASN A 169 10.58 -20.05 6.61
N GLU A 170 9.59 -19.28 6.14
CA GLU A 170 9.55 -18.74 4.78
C GLU A 170 10.58 -17.62 4.53
N TYR A 171 10.80 -16.74 5.50
CA TYR A 171 11.66 -15.56 5.40
C TYR A 171 12.92 -15.60 6.28
N GLY A 172 13.16 -16.69 7.01
CA GLY A 172 14.35 -16.82 7.86
C GLY A 172 15.67 -16.69 7.10
N ALA A 173 15.71 -17.12 5.84
CA ALA A 173 16.86 -16.97 4.96
C ALA A 173 17.17 -15.49 4.64
N VAL A 174 16.15 -14.63 4.55
CA VAL A 174 16.33 -13.19 4.35
C VAL A 174 16.84 -12.55 5.64
N ALA A 175 16.09 -12.76 6.72
CA ALA A 175 16.38 -12.21 8.02
C ALA A 175 15.75 -13.06 9.11
N LEU A 176 16.58 -13.54 10.04
CA LEU A 176 16.09 -14.19 11.25
C LEU A 176 15.39 -13.18 12.15
N SER A 177 14.28 -13.59 12.76
CA SER A 177 13.62 -12.86 13.83
C SER A 177 13.04 -13.85 14.83
N PRO A 178 13.15 -13.59 16.14
CA PRO A 178 12.47 -14.41 17.15
C PRO A 178 10.96 -14.39 16.94
N GLU A 179 10.30 -15.53 17.13
CA GLU A 179 8.83 -15.63 16.99
C GLU A 179 8.07 -14.78 18.02
N ASP A 180 8.61 -14.65 19.23
CA ASP A 180 8.07 -13.84 20.31
C ASP A 180 8.30 -12.33 20.10
N LYS A 181 9.28 -11.97 19.26
CA LYS A 181 9.65 -10.58 18.95
C LYS A 181 9.91 -10.41 17.44
N PRO A 182 8.89 -10.61 16.59
CA PRO A 182 9.06 -10.70 15.13
C PRO A 182 9.49 -9.39 14.45
N ASN A 183 9.49 -8.29 15.19
CA ASN A 183 9.88 -6.96 14.72
C ASN A 183 11.18 -6.44 15.36
N GLN A 184 11.82 -7.20 16.25
CA GLN A 184 13.06 -6.80 16.93
C GLN A 184 14.24 -7.59 16.38
N GLY A 185 15.38 -6.90 16.17
CA GLY A 185 16.60 -7.54 15.70
C GLY A 185 16.60 -7.96 14.22
N ASN A 186 15.49 -7.79 13.50
CA ASN A 186 15.40 -8.10 12.07
C ASN A 186 16.02 -6.96 11.22
N PRO A 187 17.15 -7.20 10.52
CA PRO A 187 17.84 -6.17 9.72
C PRO A 187 17.01 -5.66 8.53
N TYR A 188 16.22 -6.52 7.88
CA TYR A 188 15.32 -6.13 6.80
C TYR A 188 14.27 -5.13 7.32
N LEU A 189 13.55 -5.48 8.40
CA LEU A 189 12.54 -4.59 8.98
C LEU A 189 13.15 -3.30 9.51
N ALA A 190 14.37 -3.35 10.04
CA ALA A 190 15.07 -2.15 10.51
C ALA A 190 15.40 -1.16 9.39
N ALA A 191 15.81 -1.65 8.21
CA ALA A 191 16.05 -0.82 7.03
C ALA A 191 14.74 -0.24 6.49
N PHE A 192 13.76 -1.10 6.24
CA PHE A 192 12.50 -0.72 5.61
C PHE A 192 11.57 0.13 6.49
N ASN A 193 11.57 -0.05 7.82
CA ASN A 193 10.75 0.76 8.72
C ASN A 193 11.40 2.11 9.10
N LYS A 194 12.68 2.30 8.79
CA LYS A 194 13.42 3.54 9.09
C LYS A 194 14.27 3.98 7.88
N PRO A 195 13.66 4.24 6.71
CA PRO A 195 14.41 4.45 5.47
C PRO A 195 15.31 5.70 5.49
N LYS A 196 14.91 6.73 6.26
CA LYS A 196 15.70 7.96 6.49
C LYS A 196 16.77 7.79 7.59
N GLY A 197 16.66 6.77 8.44
CA GLY A 197 17.58 6.53 9.53
C GLY A 197 18.95 6.04 9.06
N ARG A 198 19.98 6.23 9.90
CA ARG A 198 21.25 5.51 9.73
C ARG A 198 20.99 4.04 10.02
N PHE A 199 20.76 3.24 8.98
CA PHE A 199 20.88 1.79 9.08
C PHE A 199 22.31 1.48 9.52
N LYS A 200 22.46 0.71 10.59
CA LYS A 200 23.76 0.32 11.14
C LYS A 200 23.91 -1.19 10.97
N PRO A 201 24.43 -1.67 9.82
CA PRO A 201 24.58 -3.10 9.54
C PRO A 201 25.32 -3.82 10.67
N GLN A 202 26.30 -3.15 11.30
CA GLN A 202 27.13 -3.71 12.37
C GLN A 202 26.34 -4.08 13.64
N LYS A 203 25.12 -3.58 13.82
CA LYS A 203 24.23 -3.96 14.93
C LYS A 203 23.53 -5.30 14.72
N TYR A 204 23.60 -5.82 13.50
CA TYR A 204 23.00 -7.07 13.11
C TYR A 204 24.16 -8.03 12.82
N SER A 205 24.02 -9.31 13.18
CA SER A 205 24.85 -10.33 12.54
C SER A 205 24.63 -10.14 11.04
N THR A 206 25.70 -9.89 10.29
CA THR A 206 25.63 -9.57 8.87
C THR A 206 24.74 -10.59 8.17
N SER A 207 23.56 -10.19 7.71
CA SER A 207 22.77 -11.06 6.85
C SER A 207 23.58 -11.18 5.56
N SER A 208 24.10 -12.37 5.26
CA SER A 208 24.79 -12.65 4.01
C SER A 208 23.85 -12.66 2.80
N PHE A 209 22.54 -12.45 3.03
CA PHE A 209 21.51 -12.58 1.99
C PHE A 209 21.43 -11.37 1.07
N SER A 210 21.44 -10.15 1.62
CA SER A 210 21.33 -8.91 0.84
C SER A 210 21.82 -7.68 1.60
N ASP A 211 22.15 -6.61 0.87
CA ASP A 211 22.34 -5.28 1.46
C ASP A 211 21.00 -4.56 1.56
N PHE A 212 20.36 -4.64 2.73
CA PHE A 212 19.05 -4.04 2.93
C PHE A 212 19.00 -2.52 2.82
N LYS A 213 20.15 -1.83 2.91
CA LYS A 213 20.19 -0.38 2.66
C LYS A 213 20.11 -0.10 1.18
N GLU A 214 20.85 -0.85 0.37
CA GLU A 214 20.74 -0.76 -1.09
C GLU A 214 19.38 -1.23 -1.59
N ASP A 215 18.81 -2.28 -1.00
CA ASP A 215 17.44 -2.73 -1.31
C ASP A 215 16.40 -1.64 -1.03
N THR A 216 16.58 -0.89 0.06
CA THR A 216 15.73 0.26 0.41
C THR A 216 15.88 1.40 -0.61
N ASN A 217 17.10 1.70 -1.04
CA ASN A 217 17.36 2.73 -2.06
C ASN A 217 16.78 2.32 -3.42
N LEU A 218 16.91 1.04 -3.79
CA LEU A 218 16.32 0.46 -4.99
C LEU A 218 14.80 0.61 -4.96
N ARG A 219 14.13 0.25 -3.86
CA ARG A 219 12.67 0.42 -3.71
C ARG A 219 12.25 1.88 -3.81
N ALA A 220 12.99 2.80 -3.19
CA ALA A 220 12.70 4.23 -3.31
C ALA A 220 12.78 4.69 -4.76
N ARG A 221 13.81 4.27 -5.51
CA ARG A 221 13.99 4.63 -6.92
C ARG A 221 12.87 4.08 -7.80
N ILE A 222 12.55 2.79 -7.67
CA ILE A 222 11.49 2.12 -8.45
C ILE A 222 10.12 2.77 -8.18
N ILE A 223 9.76 2.95 -6.91
CA ILE A 223 8.46 3.54 -6.55
C ILE A 223 8.39 5.00 -7.01
N LYS A 224 9.46 5.78 -6.85
CA LYS A 224 9.52 7.16 -7.36
C LYS A 224 9.28 7.20 -8.88
N ASN A 225 9.87 6.28 -9.63
CA ASN A 225 9.67 6.19 -11.07
C ASN A 225 8.19 5.91 -11.40
N ALA A 226 7.57 4.94 -10.72
CA ALA A 226 6.15 4.64 -10.86
C ALA A 226 5.25 5.86 -10.56
N LEU A 227 5.54 6.57 -9.46
CA LEU A 227 4.82 7.80 -9.08
C LEU A 227 4.99 8.93 -10.10
N THR A 228 6.15 9.00 -10.76
CA THR A 228 6.44 10.05 -11.76
C THR A 228 5.70 9.76 -13.07
N LYS A 229 5.65 8.50 -13.50
CA LYS A 229 5.01 8.08 -14.75
C LYS A 229 3.50 7.91 -14.67
N SER A 230 2.98 7.60 -13.49
CA SER A 230 1.54 7.49 -13.29
C SER A 230 0.83 8.81 -13.56
N ARG A 231 -0.39 8.73 -14.10
CA ARG A 231 -1.31 9.88 -14.26
C ARG A 231 -1.93 10.33 -12.94
N ALA A 232 -1.82 9.55 -11.87
CA ALA A 232 -2.51 9.79 -10.61
C ALA A 232 -2.12 11.12 -9.97
N GLN A 233 -3.08 12.03 -9.82
CA GLN A 233 -2.83 13.31 -9.16
C GLN A 233 -2.72 13.15 -7.63
N ILE A 234 -3.22 12.05 -7.07
CA ILE A 234 -3.28 11.84 -5.63
C ILE A 234 -2.49 10.58 -5.23
N LEU A 235 -1.63 10.71 -4.22
CA LEU A 235 -1.05 9.60 -3.46
C LEU A 235 -1.61 9.60 -2.03
N LEU A 236 -2.38 8.58 -1.68
CA LEU A 236 -3.00 8.44 -0.36
C LEU A 236 -2.31 7.37 0.47
N GLY A 237 -1.63 7.77 1.54
CA GLY A 237 -1.08 6.87 2.55
C GLY A 237 -1.96 6.81 3.80
N ILE A 238 -2.48 5.62 4.12
CA ILE A 238 -3.29 5.40 5.33
C ILE A 238 -2.46 4.66 6.39
N GLY A 239 -2.48 5.17 7.61
CA GLY A 239 -1.74 4.62 8.75
C GLY A 239 -0.25 4.96 8.70
N GLY A 240 0.36 5.15 9.88
CA GLY A 240 1.78 5.51 9.95
C GLY A 240 2.10 6.86 9.32
N ALA A 241 1.18 7.84 9.39
CA ALA A 241 1.34 9.16 8.80
C ALA A 241 2.60 9.89 9.29
N ALA A 242 3.00 9.66 10.55
CA ALA A 242 4.27 10.14 11.13
C ALA A 242 5.38 9.08 11.17
N GLY A 243 5.25 8.00 10.40
CA GLY A 243 6.14 6.83 10.41
C GLY A 243 6.90 6.64 9.10
N PHE A 244 7.21 5.38 8.78
CA PHE A 244 8.10 5.02 7.67
C PHE A 244 7.61 5.55 6.30
N LYS A 245 6.29 5.70 6.08
CA LYS A 245 5.76 6.22 4.80
C LYS A 245 6.26 7.63 4.51
N LYS A 246 6.23 8.50 5.52
CA LYS A 246 6.76 9.86 5.43
C LYS A 246 8.26 9.84 5.14
N ASP A 247 9.00 9.01 5.86
CA ASP A 247 10.45 8.86 5.66
C ASP A 247 10.80 8.29 4.27
N ALA A 248 10.02 7.35 3.75
CA ALA A 248 10.20 6.76 2.42
C ALA A 248 9.93 7.80 1.32
N LEU A 249 8.86 8.59 1.46
CA LEU A 249 8.54 9.65 0.50
C LEU A 249 9.57 10.79 0.56
N GLU A 250 10.09 11.11 1.74
CA GLU A 250 11.21 12.05 1.86
C GLU A 250 12.53 11.50 1.29
N LEU A 251 12.74 10.18 1.33
CA LEU A 251 13.86 9.55 0.64
C LEU A 251 13.72 9.67 -0.88
N MET A 252 12.49 9.58 -1.42
CA MET A 252 12.21 9.69 -2.85
C MET A 252 12.29 11.13 -3.38
N PHE A 253 11.69 12.08 -2.67
CA PHE A 253 11.46 13.44 -3.20
C PHE A 253 12.20 14.55 -2.46
N GLY A 254 12.92 14.24 -1.37
CA GLY A 254 13.71 15.21 -0.61
C GLY A 254 13.22 15.40 0.82
N LYS A 255 13.98 16.14 1.63
CA LYS A 255 13.66 16.34 3.06
C LYS A 255 12.60 17.42 3.24
N ASN A 256 11.84 17.33 4.34
CA ASN A 256 10.93 18.37 4.82
C ASN A 256 9.79 18.73 3.85
N LEU A 257 9.29 17.75 3.10
CA LEU A 257 8.23 17.95 2.10
C LEU A 257 6.85 18.23 2.70
N PHE A 258 6.64 17.76 3.93
CA PHE A 258 5.30 17.61 4.49
C PHE A 258 4.95 18.76 5.43
N SER A 259 3.76 19.34 5.22
CA SER A 259 3.08 20.20 6.18
C SER A 259 1.95 19.45 6.87
N SER A 260 1.60 19.83 8.09
CA SER A 260 0.43 19.25 8.79
C SER A 260 -0.88 19.62 8.09
N ILE A 261 -1.86 18.72 8.13
CA ILE A 261 -3.24 18.99 7.72
C ILE A 261 -4.07 19.28 8.98
N PRO A 262 -4.71 20.45 9.10
CA PRO A 262 -5.69 20.68 10.14
C PRO A 262 -6.99 19.99 9.75
N PHE A 263 -7.46 19.10 10.63
CA PHE A 263 -8.82 18.54 10.59
C PHE A 263 -9.65 19.16 11.69
N SER A 264 -10.93 19.36 11.42
CA SER A 264 -11.91 19.90 12.37
C SER A 264 -12.42 18.87 13.38
N CYS A 265 -12.42 17.58 13.02
CA CYS A 265 -12.79 16.48 13.92
C CYS A 265 -11.73 16.22 14.99
N ASP A 266 -12.12 15.61 16.13
CA ASP A 266 -11.14 15.19 17.14
C ASP A 266 -10.34 13.97 16.68
N MET A 267 -9.09 14.25 16.30
CA MET A 267 -8.08 13.29 15.83
C MET A 267 -7.36 12.56 16.97
N ARG A 268 -7.84 12.56 18.22
CA ARG A 268 -7.23 11.79 19.31
C ARG A 268 -7.56 10.31 19.21
N ASN A 269 -6.59 9.46 19.59
CA ASN A 269 -6.79 8.03 19.74
C ASN A 269 -7.37 7.68 21.13
N SER A 270 -7.64 6.38 21.36
CA SER A 270 -8.15 5.84 22.64
C SER A 270 -7.28 6.15 23.87
N LYS A 271 -6.02 6.55 23.68
CA LYS A 271 -5.09 6.97 24.74
C LYS A 271 -5.03 8.49 24.92
N GLY A 272 -5.90 9.25 24.26
CA GLY A 272 -5.93 10.72 24.29
C GLY A 272 -4.81 11.38 23.48
N GLN A 273 -4.04 10.64 22.68
CA GLN A 273 -2.93 11.18 21.90
C GLN A 273 -3.44 11.73 20.57
N LEU A 274 -3.16 13.01 20.32
CA LEU A 274 -3.50 13.66 19.05
C LEU A 274 -2.74 13.02 17.90
N GLN A 275 -3.48 12.44 16.95
CA GLN A 275 -2.91 11.92 15.72
C GLN A 275 -2.60 13.07 14.76
N LYS A 276 -1.62 12.85 13.89
CA LYS A 276 -1.18 13.82 12.88
C LYS A 276 -1.50 13.32 11.50
N ALA A 277 -1.91 14.24 10.63
CA ALA A 277 -2.03 14.03 9.21
C ALA A 277 -1.14 15.03 8.48
N PHE A 278 -0.64 14.67 7.30
CA PHE A 278 0.30 15.48 6.54
C PHE A 278 -0.07 15.55 5.08
N LYS A 279 0.23 16.69 4.46
CA LYS A 279 0.16 16.87 3.01
C LYS A 279 1.50 17.29 2.44
N ALA A 280 1.73 16.98 1.18
CA ALA A 280 2.81 17.52 0.37
C ALA A 280 2.34 17.69 -1.07
N GLU A 281 2.98 18.60 -1.79
CA GLU A 281 2.72 18.85 -3.20
C GLU A 281 4.05 18.71 -3.95
N ILE A 282 4.12 17.75 -4.86
CA ILE A 282 5.32 17.48 -5.65
C ILE A 282 5.06 17.89 -7.09
N SER A 283 5.80 18.88 -7.57
CA SER A 283 5.79 19.24 -9.00
C SER A 283 6.52 18.16 -9.79
N LEU A 284 5.79 17.50 -10.70
CA LEU A 284 6.32 16.58 -11.70
C LEU A 284 6.17 17.25 -13.08
N ASP A 285 6.91 16.78 -14.08
CA ASP A 285 7.01 17.43 -15.39
C ASP A 285 5.66 17.78 -16.04
N ASN A 286 4.63 16.98 -15.79
CA ASN A 286 3.32 17.13 -16.45
C ASN A 286 2.14 17.38 -15.48
N ARG A 287 2.37 17.39 -14.17
CA ARG A 287 1.31 17.53 -13.16
C ARG A 287 1.86 17.79 -11.76
N VAL A 288 0.98 18.19 -10.84
CA VAL A 288 1.27 18.15 -9.41
C VAL A 288 0.79 16.80 -8.85
N LEU A 289 1.64 16.13 -8.07
CA LEU A 289 1.26 15.01 -7.22
C LEU A 289 0.96 15.52 -5.81
N TYR A 290 -0.30 15.43 -5.42
CA TYR A 290 -0.77 15.72 -4.08
C TYR A 290 -0.66 14.47 -3.22
N ILE A 291 0.14 14.54 -2.15
CA ILE A 291 0.36 13.43 -1.23
C ILE A 291 -0.41 13.72 0.05
N PHE A 292 -1.25 12.78 0.49
CA PHE A 292 -1.95 12.83 1.76
C PHE A 292 -1.56 11.63 2.62
N LEU A 293 -1.03 11.89 3.81
CA LEU A 293 -0.73 10.88 4.82
C LEU A 293 -1.68 11.06 6.00
N ILE A 294 -2.60 10.12 6.18
CA ILE A 294 -3.62 10.16 7.24
C ILE A 294 -3.45 9.02 8.25
N PRO A 295 -3.90 9.21 9.50
CA PRO A 295 -4.01 8.12 10.47
C PRO A 295 -4.90 6.99 9.98
N PHE A 296 -4.77 5.82 10.62
CA PHE A 296 -5.62 4.68 10.29
C PHE A 296 -7.06 4.97 10.77
N PRO A 297 -8.09 4.98 9.89
CA PRO A 297 -9.42 5.48 10.21
C PRO A 297 -10.28 4.45 10.96
N SER A 298 -9.79 4.02 12.12
CA SER A 298 -10.41 3.00 12.97
C SER A 298 -10.49 3.47 14.41
N ALA A 299 -11.66 3.26 15.03
CA ALA A 299 -11.83 3.37 16.47
C ALA A 299 -10.84 2.47 17.24
N GLY A 300 -10.33 2.96 18.37
CA GLY A 300 -9.38 2.24 19.23
C GLY A 300 -7.92 2.31 18.78
N LEU A 301 -7.65 2.35 17.47
CA LEU A 301 -6.30 2.44 16.90
C LEU A 301 -5.90 3.89 16.56
N GLY A 302 -6.67 4.53 15.68
CA GLY A 302 -6.42 5.91 15.24
C GLY A 302 -7.28 6.93 15.96
N PHE A 303 -8.50 6.54 16.35
CA PHE A 303 -9.52 7.47 16.83
C PHE A 303 -10.22 6.98 18.10
N ILE A 304 -10.77 7.89 18.90
CA ILE A 304 -11.62 7.53 20.05
C ILE A 304 -12.92 6.87 19.57
N SER A 305 -13.56 7.42 18.53
CA SER A 305 -14.82 6.92 17.97
C SER A 305 -14.71 6.67 16.48
N GLN A 306 -15.62 5.84 15.95
CA GLN A 306 -15.74 5.62 14.52
C GLN A 306 -16.28 6.86 13.80
N GLU A 307 -17.13 7.64 14.47
CA GLU A 307 -17.64 8.92 13.99
C GLU A 307 -16.50 9.90 13.67
N ASN A 308 -15.52 10.05 14.57
CA ASN A 308 -14.37 10.93 14.31
C ASN A 308 -13.51 10.41 13.14
N ALA A 309 -13.35 9.09 13.03
CA ALA A 309 -12.61 8.50 11.92
C ALA A 309 -13.28 8.75 10.57
N LEU A 310 -14.62 8.64 10.51
CA LEU A 310 -15.40 8.92 9.31
C LEU A 310 -15.47 10.43 9.02
N GLY A 311 -15.59 11.27 10.05
CA GLY A 311 -15.55 12.73 9.93
C GLY A 311 -14.23 13.23 9.33
N MET A 312 -13.09 12.64 9.72
CA MET A 312 -11.81 12.91 9.05
C MET A 312 -11.86 12.52 7.56
N LEU A 313 -12.40 11.35 7.22
CA LEU A 313 -12.49 10.92 5.83
C LEU A 313 -13.41 11.81 4.99
N ALA A 314 -14.54 12.24 5.55
CA ALA A 314 -15.45 13.21 4.92
C ALA A 314 -14.74 14.54 4.66
N GLU A 315 -14.05 15.07 5.67
CA GLU A 315 -13.31 16.32 5.52
C GLU A 315 -12.14 16.18 4.52
N LEU A 316 -11.45 15.03 4.50
CA LEU A 316 -10.41 14.73 3.51
C LEU A 316 -11.01 14.74 2.10
N SER A 317 -12.11 14.01 1.90
CA SER A 317 -12.87 13.93 0.65
C SER A 317 -13.23 15.32 0.14
N ASP A 318 -13.93 16.11 0.95
CA ASP A 318 -14.55 17.35 0.47
C ASP A 318 -13.58 18.51 0.32
N LYS A 319 -12.69 18.69 1.31
CA LYS A 319 -11.78 19.85 1.33
C LYS A 319 -10.53 19.64 0.51
N TYR A 320 -10.09 18.39 0.34
CA TYR A 320 -8.76 18.11 -0.23
C TYR A 320 -8.81 17.28 -1.50
N LEU A 321 -9.59 16.18 -1.55
CA LEU A 321 -9.59 15.31 -2.75
C LEU A 321 -10.50 15.85 -3.85
N LYS A 322 -11.73 16.27 -3.51
CA LYS A 322 -12.72 16.78 -4.47
C LYS A 322 -12.18 17.90 -5.37
N PRO A 323 -11.47 18.94 -4.85
CA PRO A 323 -10.92 19.99 -5.72
C PRO A 323 -9.86 19.50 -6.70
N ILE A 324 -9.19 18.38 -6.42
CA ILE A 324 -8.17 17.79 -7.30
C ILE A 324 -8.85 16.91 -8.35
N LEU A 325 -9.75 16.02 -7.91
CA LEU A 325 -10.40 15.02 -8.76
C LEU A 325 -11.42 15.62 -9.75
N MET A 326 -12.06 16.73 -9.37
CA MET A 326 -13.15 17.33 -10.14
C MET A 326 -12.69 18.48 -11.05
N ASN A 327 -11.48 19.03 -10.85
CA ASN A 327 -10.91 20.08 -11.69
C ASN A 327 -10.11 19.52 -12.87
N LYS A 328 -10.54 18.39 -13.45
CA LYS A 328 -9.94 17.85 -14.68
C LYS A 328 -10.30 18.79 -15.85
N ASN A 329 -9.40 19.72 -16.15
CA ASN A 329 -9.40 20.47 -17.41
C ASN A 329 -9.08 19.56 -18.59
#